data_AF-A0A967U4A1-F1
#
_entry.id   AF-A0A967U4A1-F1
#
_cell.length_a   1.000
_cell.length_b   1.000
_cell.length_c   1.000
_cell.angle_alpha   90.00
_cell.angle_beta   90.00
_cell.angle_gamma   90.00
#
_symmetry.space_group_name_H-M   'P 1'
#
loop_
_entity.id
_entity.type
_entity.pdbx_description
1 polymer ?
#
loop_
_entity_poly.entity_id
_entity_poly.type
_entity_poly.pdbx_seq_one_letter_code
_entity_poly.pdbx_strand_id
1 'polypeptide(L)'
;MESDIDLILRVQSGDDSAFSEILKRYYNKILNYVYRYTNNRETSEDLTQEIFMRVHRSVKNYRPEAKFSTWLYKIATNLCLTEITTRAR
;
A
#
# COMPACT_ATOMS: atom_id res chain seq x y z
N MET A 1 3.72 15.48 -15.04
CA MET A 1 3.89 14.38 -14.07
C MET A 1 2.50 13.85 -13.77
N GLU A 2 2.23 12.58 -14.05
CA GLU A 2 0.90 11.98 -13.81
C GLU A 2 0.54 12.00 -12.32
N SER A 3 -0.73 12.28 -12.03
CA SER A 3 -1.23 12.24 -10.65
C SER A 3 -1.37 10.80 -10.16
N ASP A 4 -1.42 10.60 -8.85
CA ASP A 4 -1.61 9.27 -8.28
C ASP A 4 -2.99 8.68 -8.64
N ILE A 5 -3.99 9.54 -8.89
CA ILE A 5 -5.31 9.12 -9.33
C ILE A 5 -5.21 8.56 -10.76
N ASP A 6 -4.55 9.27 -11.67
CA ASP A 6 -4.41 8.84 -13.07
C ASP A 6 -3.70 7.49 -13.16
N LEU A 7 -2.61 7.32 -12.40
CA LEU A 7 -1.88 6.06 -12.32
C LEU A 7 -2.79 4.93 -11.83
N ILE A 8 -3.57 5.15 -10.78
CA ILE A 8 -4.44 4.11 -10.25
C ILE A 8 -5.59 3.74 -11.19
N LEU A 9 -6.15 4.70 -11.92
CA LEU A 9 -7.14 4.41 -12.95
C LEU A 9 -6.55 3.56 -14.09
N ARG A 10 -5.28 3.79 -14.46
CA ARG A 10 -4.56 2.92 -15.40
C ARG A 10 -4.32 1.52 -14.85
N VAL A 11 -3.94 1.41 -13.58
CA VAL A 11 -3.81 0.10 -12.92
C VAL A 11 -5.14 -0.65 -12.91
N GLN A 12 -6.28 0.04 -12.71
CA GLN A 12 -7.61 -0.58 -12.83
C GLN A 12 -7.88 -1.17 -14.22
N SER A 13 -7.35 -0.54 -15.26
CA SER A 13 -7.45 -1.01 -16.65
C SER A 13 -6.46 -2.14 -17.00
N GLY A 14 -5.61 -2.56 -16.05
CA GLY A 14 -4.64 -3.64 -16.24
C GLY A 14 -3.24 -3.18 -16.68
N ASP A 15 -2.92 -1.90 -16.50
CA ASP A 15 -1.59 -1.37 -16.83
C ASP A 15 -0.61 -1.55 -15.66
N ASP A 16 0.17 -2.63 -15.70
CA ASP A 16 1.19 -2.94 -14.70
C ASP A 16 2.33 -1.91 -14.62
N SER A 17 2.57 -1.15 -15.70
CA SER A 17 3.59 -0.10 -15.72
C SER A 17 3.19 1.07 -14.81
N ALA A 18 1.90 1.38 -14.75
CA ALA A 18 1.37 2.39 -13.84
C ALA A 18 1.49 1.96 -12.38
N PHE A 19 1.35 0.65 -12.10
CA PHE A 19 1.54 0.14 -10.74
C PHE A 19 3.00 0.21 -10.31
N SER A 20 3.93 -0.03 -11.23
CA SER A 20 5.37 0.13 -10.98
C SER A 20 5.73 1.56 -10.58
N GLU A 21 5.08 2.57 -11.16
CA GLU A 21 5.27 3.96 -10.78
C GLU A 21 4.69 4.26 -9.38
N ILE A 22 3.53 3.71 -9.04
CA ILE A 22 2.97 3.78 -7.69
C ILE A 22 3.92 3.16 -6.67
N LEU A 23 4.48 1.99 -6.96
CA LEU A 23 5.47 1.33 -6.11
C LEU A 23 6.69 2.24 -5.87
N LYS A 24 7.29 2.80 -6.93
CA LYS A 24 8.44 3.72 -6.80
C LYS A 24 8.14 4.91 -5.90
N ARG A 25 6.94 5.49 -6.00
CA ARG A 25 6.53 6.68 -5.23
C ARG A 25 6.27 6.40 -3.76
N TYR A 26 5.79 5.21 -3.43
CA TYR A 26 5.21 4.91 -2.12
C TYR A 26 5.92 3.82 -1.33
N TYR A 27 6.73 2.96 -1.96
CA TYR A 27 7.34 1.81 -1.28
C TYR A 27 8.11 2.21 -0.03
N ASN A 28 9.09 3.12 -0.15
CA ASN A 28 9.88 3.58 1.00
C ASN A 28 9.03 4.31 2.05
N LYS A 29 7.97 5.02 1.63
CA LYS A 29 7.08 5.74 2.56
C LYS A 29 6.25 4.77 3.41
N ILE A 30 5.74 3.71 2.77
CA ILE A 30 4.98 2.66 3.46
C ILE A 30 5.90 1.80 4.29
N LEU A 31 7.08 1.44 3.80
CA LEU A 31 8.07 0.70 4.56
C LEU A 31 8.46 1.42 5.85
N ASN A 32 8.79 2.71 5.77
CA ASN A 32 9.11 3.53 6.95
C ASN A 32 7.91 3.69 7.89
N TYR A 33 6.69 3.73 7.35
CA TYR A 33 5.47 3.80 8.15
C TYR A 33 5.26 2.50 8.93
N VAL A 34 5.31 1.35 8.26
CA VAL A 34 5.16 0.01 8.84
C VAL A 34 6.26 -0.26 9.87
N TYR A 35 7.49 0.17 9.60
CA TYR A 35 8.61 0.01 10.53
C TYR A 35 8.36 0.66 11.90
N ARG A 36 7.61 1.76 11.96
CA ARG A 36 7.23 2.40 13.24
C ARG A 36 6.27 1.55 14.08
N TYR A 37 5.55 0.62 13.47
CA TYR A 37 4.65 -0.32 14.15
C TYR A 37 5.36 -1.59 14.59
N THR A 38 6.25 -2.12 13.75
CA THR A 38 6.85 -3.45 13.97
C THR A 38 8.21 -3.38 14.67
N ASN A 39 8.92 -2.26 14.55
CA ASN A 39 10.32 -2.07 14.95
C ASN A 39 11.25 -3.20 14.46
N ASN A 40 10.89 -3.87 13.37
CA ASN A 40 11.63 -4.99 12.79
C ASN A 40 11.70 -4.80 11.27
N ARG A 41 12.92 -4.78 10.73
CA ARG A 41 13.17 -4.46 9.32
C ARG A 41 12.57 -5.50 8.38
N GLU A 42 12.83 -6.79 8.64
CA GLU A 42 12.38 -7.92 7.83
C GLU A 42 10.85 -8.01 7.79
N THR A 43 10.21 -8.00 8.97
CA THR A 43 8.75 -7.94 9.07
C THR A 43 8.18 -6.75 8.32
N SER A 44 8.85 -5.60 8.36
CA SER A 44 8.36 -4.41 7.65
C SER A 44 8.40 -4.56 6.14
N GLU A 45 9.39 -5.28 5.60
CA GLU A 45 9.45 -5.58 4.16
C GLU A 45 8.31 -6.49 3.75
N ASP A 46 8.13 -7.59 4.49
CA ASP A 46 7.09 -8.57 4.21
C ASP A 46 5.70 -7.94 4.25
N LEU A 47 5.40 -7.16 5.29
CA LEU A 47 4.15 -6.43 5.40
C LEU A 47 4.00 -5.37 4.30
N THR A 48 5.07 -4.66 3.94
CA THR A 48 5.00 -3.66 2.87
C THR A 48 4.66 -4.32 1.53
N GLN A 49 5.29 -5.46 1.22
CA GLN A 49 4.96 -6.24 0.03
C GLN A 49 3.51 -6.71 0.05
N GLU A 50 3.03 -7.27 1.17
CA GLU A 50 1.64 -7.70 1.35
C GLU A 50 0.65 -6.53 1.18
N ILE A 51 0.97 -5.34 1.70
CA ILE A 51 0.16 -4.13 1.49
C ILE A 51 0.01 -3.83 0.01
N PHE A 52 1.11 -3.79 -0.74
CA PHE A 52 1.03 -3.50 -2.18
C PHE A 52 0.35 -4.62 -2.97
N MET A 53 0.51 -5.88 -2.59
CA MET A 53 -0.26 -6.98 -3.19
C MET A 53 -1.77 -6.81 -2.94
N ARG A 54 -2.18 -6.42 -1.73
CA ARG A 54 -3.60 -6.13 -1.43
C ARG A 54 -4.11 -4.92 -2.18
N VAL A 55 -3.32 -3.87 -2.29
CA VAL A 55 -3.64 -2.68 -3.08
C VAL A 55 -3.88 -3.07 -4.53
N HIS A 56 -2.96 -3.83 -5.14
CA HIS A 56 -3.09 -4.29 -6.53
C HIS A 56 -4.35 -5.12 -6.76
N ARG A 57 -4.67 -6.05 -5.85
CA ARG A 57 -5.90 -6.86 -5.93
C ARG A 57 -7.17 -6.03 -5.72
N SER A 58 -7.12 -5.08 -4.80
CA SER A 58 -8.28 -4.26 -4.40
C SER A 58 -8.50 -3.05 -5.28
N VAL A 59 -7.53 -2.71 -6.14
CA VAL A 59 -7.55 -1.52 -6.99
C VAL A 59 -8.79 -1.49 -7.87
N LYS A 60 -9.29 -2.64 -8.33
CA LYS A 60 -10.53 -2.75 -9.13
C LYS A 60 -11.77 -2.15 -8.45
N ASN A 61 -11.77 -2.11 -7.12
CA ASN A 61 -12.87 -1.58 -6.31
C ASN A 61 -12.59 -0.14 -5.81
N TYR A 62 -11.42 0.42 -6.11
CA TYR A 62 -11.08 1.77 -5.70
C TYR A 62 -11.99 2.79 -6.39
N ARG A 63 -12.52 3.73 -5.60
CA ARG A 63 -13.28 4.88 -6.10
C ARG A 63 -12.50 6.15 -5.76
N PRO A 64 -12.32 7.09 -6.71
CA PRO A 64 -11.56 8.31 -6.50
C PRO A 64 -12.34 9.36 -5.69
N GLU A 65 -13.00 8.94 -4.61
CA GLU A 65 -13.74 9.81 -3.68
C GLU A 65 -12.80 10.44 -2.63
N ALA A 66 -11.63 9.83 -2.41
CA ALA A 66 -10.58 10.31 -1.52
C ALA A 66 -9.22 10.24 -2.21
N LYS A 67 -8.20 10.89 -1.64
CA LYS A 67 -6.81 10.78 -2.13
C LYS A 67 -6.35 9.32 -2.04
N PHE A 68 -5.68 8.83 -3.09
CA PHE A 68 -5.11 7.48 -3.12
C PHE A 68 -4.22 7.20 -1.91
N SER A 69 -3.38 8.17 -1.52
CA SER A 69 -2.51 8.05 -0.35
C SER A 69 -3.31 7.75 0.93
N THR A 70 -4.42 8.44 1.17
CA THR A 70 -5.31 8.17 2.32
C THR A 70 -5.81 6.74 2.32
N TRP A 71 -6.24 6.23 1.16
CA TRP A 71 -6.70 4.84 1.02
C TRP A 71 -5.56 3.82 1.24
N LEU A 72 -4.39 4.07 0.67
CA LEU A 72 -3.19 3.25 0.85
C LEU A 72 -2.78 3.16 2.33
N TYR A 73 -2.70 4.29 3.03
CA TYR A 73 -2.34 4.31 4.45
C TYR A 73 -3.41 3.64 5.33
N LYS A 74 -4.69 3.65 4.92
CA LYS A 74 -5.74 2.89 5.61
C LYS A 74 -5.47 1.37 5.52
N ILE A 75 -5.14 0.87 4.33
CA ILE A 75 -4.76 -0.55 4.15
C ILE A 75 -3.52 -0.89 4.98
N ALA A 76 -2.49 -0.04 4.92
CA ALA A 76 -1.25 -0.25 5.67
C ALA A 76 -1.50 -0.31 7.19
N THR A 77 -2.30 0.62 7.71
CA THR A 77 -2.64 0.67 9.14
C THR A 77 -3.40 -0.57 9.58
N ASN A 78 -4.42 -0.97 8.81
CA ASN A 78 -5.19 -2.17 9.12
C ASN A 78 -4.29 -3.41 9.22
N LEU A 79 -3.36 -3.57 8.26
CA LEU A 79 -2.45 -4.72 8.28
C LEU A 79 -1.48 -4.67 9.47
N CYS A 80 -0.91 -3.50 9.78
CA CYS A 80 -0.02 -3.34 10.94
C CYS A 80 -0.73 -3.68 12.25
N LEU A 81 -1.97 -3.23 12.44
CA LEU A 81 -2.76 -3.52 13.63
C LEU A 81 -3.09 -5.02 13.76
N THR A 82 -3.40 -5.68 12.64
CA THR A 82 -3.60 -7.13 12.61
C THR A 82 -2.33 -7.89 13.01
N GLU A 83 -1.16 -7.50 12.48
CA GLU A 83 0.12 -8.12 12.83
C GLU A 83 0.44 -7.97 14.32
N ILE A 84 0.31 -6.75 14.87
CA ILE A 84 0.56 -6.49 16.30
C ILE A 84 -0.35 -7.34 17.19
N THR A 85 -1.64 -7.42 16.85
CA THR A 85 -2.61 -8.20 17.63
C THR A 85 -2.31 -9.70 17.55
N THR A 86 -1.81 -10.18 16.41
CA THR A 86 -1.46 -11.60 16.22
C THR A 86 -0.23 -11.99 17.02
N ARG A 87 0.78 -11.10 17.11
CA ARG A 87 1.99 -11.31 17.93
C ARG A 87 1.76 -11.27 19.44
N ALA A 88 0.67 -10.66 19.89
CA ALA A 88 0.32 -10.58 21.31
C ALA A 88 -0.38 -11.85 21.84
N ARG A 89 -0.64 -12.84 20.98
CA ARG A 89 -1.15 -14.17 21.32
C ARG A 89 -0.04 -15.20 21.32
#